data_AF-A0A0C2FV12-F1
#
_entry.id   AF-A0A0C2FV12-F1
#
_cell.length_a   1.000
_cell.length_b   1.000
_cell.length_c   1.000
_cell.angle_alpha   90.00
_cell.angle_beta   90.00
_cell.angle_gamma   90.00
#
_symmetry.space_group_name_H-M   'P 1'
#
loop_
_entity.id
_entity.type
_entity.pdbx_description
1 polymer ?
#
loop_
_entity_poly.entity_id
_entity_poly.type
_entity_poly.pdbx_seq_one_letter_code
_entity_poly.pdbx_strand_id
1 'polypeptide(L)'
;MFAGITMYCDFLNPLHNYNIIKYEDSEEGYSKIGAAFDDLFKEAGVPSHERETIRGELLNGSTLRSIHETREVLDAREQLLMDNDLLKKVVEIYYHDFL
;
A
#
# COMPACT_ATOMS: atom_id res chain seq x y z
N MET A 1 19.81 -23.61 10.58
CA MET A 1 18.36 -23.91 10.54
C MET A 1 17.64 -22.59 10.71
N PHE A 2 17.21 -21.96 9.62
CA PHE A 2 16.44 -20.70 9.68
C PHE A 2 14.97 -21.07 9.79
N ALA A 3 14.44 -21.04 11.01
CA ALA A 3 13.01 -21.16 11.24
C ALA A 3 12.36 -19.85 10.80
N GLY A 4 11.66 -19.88 9.67
CA GLY A 4 10.75 -18.82 9.26
C GLY A 4 9.65 -18.71 10.29
N ILE A 5 9.79 -17.76 11.21
CA ILE A 5 8.66 -17.28 11.99
C ILE A 5 7.88 -16.41 11.02
N THR A 6 6.76 -16.94 10.50
CA THR A 6 5.66 -16.10 10.04
C THR A 6 5.25 -15.24 11.23
N MET A 7 5.80 -14.02 11.33
CA MET A 7 5.27 -13.01 12.23
C MET A 7 3.86 -12.70 11.74
N TYR A 8 2.88 -13.35 12.34
CA TYR A 8 1.52 -12.82 12.34
C TYR A 8 1.63 -11.46 13.03
N CYS A 9 1.58 -10.39 12.25
CA CYS A 9 1.45 -9.05 12.80
C CYS A 9 0.12 -9.01 13.55
N ASP A 10 0.17 -9.06 14.88
CA ASP A 10 -0.99 -8.81 15.72
C ASP A 10 -1.33 -7.31 15.64
N PHE A 11 -2.06 -6.95 14.58
CA PHE A 11 -2.55 -5.60 14.37
C PHE A 11 -3.65 -5.21 15.35
N LEU A 12 -4.19 -6.14 16.15
CA LEU A 12 -5.25 -5.83 17.11
C LEU A 12 -4.69 -5.26 18.41
N ASN A 13 -3.42 -5.56 18.74
CA ASN A 13 -2.84 -5.17 20.02
C ASN A 13 -1.31 -4.98 19.87
N PRO A 14 -0.76 -3.76 19.76
CA PRO A 14 -1.28 -2.45 20.18
C PRO A 14 -1.36 -1.43 19.00
N LEU A 15 -2.56 -1.20 18.45
CA LEU A 15 -2.80 -0.16 17.43
C LEU A 15 -2.26 1.23 17.82
N HIS A 16 -2.22 1.53 19.11
CA HIS A 16 -1.71 2.80 19.65
C HIS A 16 -0.19 2.97 19.53
N ASN A 17 0.57 1.91 19.23
CA ASN A 17 2.01 1.97 19.05
C ASN A 17 2.42 2.19 17.58
N TYR A 18 1.46 2.29 16.66
CA TYR A 18 1.73 2.47 15.24
C TYR A 18 1.42 3.90 14.80
N ASN A 19 2.34 4.47 14.03
CA ASN A 19 2.08 5.69 13.27
C ASN A 19 1.33 5.31 11.98
N ILE A 20 0.01 5.53 11.97
CA ILE A 20 -0.85 5.19 10.84
C ILE A 20 -0.87 6.35 9.85
N ILE A 21 -0.19 6.18 8.71
CA ILE A 21 -0.27 7.10 7.58
C ILE A 21 -1.39 6.62 6.65
N LYS A 22 -2.45 7.42 6.53
CA LYS A 22 -3.57 7.11 5.63
C LYS A 22 -3.23 7.55 4.21
N TYR A 23 -3.30 6.61 3.28
CA TYR A 23 -3.18 6.91 1.86
C TYR A 23 -4.48 7.57 1.37
N GLU A 24 -4.34 8.69 0.65
CA GLU A 24 -5.42 9.42 0.01
C GLU A 24 -5.01 9.63 -1.44
N ASP A 25 -5.81 9.09 -2.37
CA ASP A 25 -5.56 9.18 -3.82
C ASP A 25 -6.12 10.48 -4.38
N SER A 26 -5.60 11.59 -3.86
CA SER A 26 -5.87 12.95 -4.31
C SER A 26 -4.54 13.70 -4.36
N GLU A 27 -4.44 14.72 -5.22
CA GLU A 27 -3.21 15.53 -5.32
C GLU A 27 -2.83 16.16 -3.96
N GLU A 28 -3.84 16.60 -3.20
CA GLU A 28 -3.67 17.05 -1.81
C GLU A 28 -3.28 15.91 -0.86
N GLY A 29 -3.78 14.69 -1.11
CA GLY A 29 -3.47 13.48 -0.38
C GLY A 29 -2.00 13.09 -0.43
N TYR A 30 -1.37 13.15 -1.60
CA TYR A 30 0.07 12.88 -1.76
C TYR A 30 0.94 13.88 -0.99
N SER A 31 0.55 15.15 -0.96
CA SER A 31 1.23 16.17 -0.16
C SER A 31 1.14 15.88 1.35
N LYS A 32 -0.05 15.47 1.84
CA LYS A 32 -0.25 15.07 3.25
C LYS A 32 0.55 13.82 3.61
N ILE A 33 0.62 12.84 2.72
CA ILE A 33 1.42 11.62 2.89
C ILE A 33 2.90 12.00 3.01
N GLY A 34 3.42 12.81 2.09
CA GLY A 34 4.81 13.26 2.12
C GLY A 34 5.17 13.98 3.43
N ALA A 35 4.28 14.82 3.96
CA ALA A 35 4.47 15.48 5.25
C ALA A 35 4.47 14.48 6.43
N ALA A 36 3.54 13.53 6.44
CA ALA A 36 3.46 12.52 7.50
C ALA A 36 4.71 11.62 7.56
N PHE A 37 5.27 11.27 6.40
CA PHE A 37 6.54 10.55 6.33
C PHE A 37 7.72 11.41 6.80
N ASP A 38 7.77 12.69 6.46
CA ASP A 38 8.83 13.59 6.92
C ASP A 38 8.86 13.71 8.45
N ASP A 39 7.69 13.86 9.08
CA ASP A 39 7.55 13.91 10.54
C ASP A 39 8.00 12.60 11.20
N LEU A 40 7.60 11.45 10.64
CA LEU A 40 8.01 10.12 11.12
C LEU A 40 9.54 9.95 11.07
N PHE A 41 10.16 10.30 9.94
CA PHE A 41 11.61 10.17 9.79
C PHE A 41 12.37 11.18 10.64
N LYS A 42 11.82 12.36 10.87
CA LYS A 42 12.38 13.34 11.78
C LYS A 42 12.40 12.83 13.23
N GLU A 43 11.31 12.21 13.68
CA GLU A 43 11.23 11.58 15.01
C GLU A 43 12.24 10.42 15.15
N ALA A 44 12.42 9.65 14.07
CA ALA A 44 13.42 8.58 14.01
C ALA A 44 14.88 9.07 13.91
N GLY A 45 15.12 10.39 13.86
CA GLY A 45 16.46 10.97 13.81
C GLY A 45 17.12 10.91 12.43
N VAL A 46 16.35 10.71 11.35
CA VAL A 46 16.87 10.69 9.98
C VAL A 46 17.37 12.09 9.58
N PRO A 47 18.60 12.21 9.06
CA PRO A 47 19.17 13.47 8.60
C PRO A 47 18.30 14.17 7.55
N SER A 48 18.29 15.51 7.54
CA SER A 48 17.43 16.30 6.64
C SER A 48 17.64 16.00 5.16
N HIS A 49 18.88 15.77 4.72
CA HIS A 49 19.20 15.48 3.31
C HIS A 49 18.60 14.15 2.82
N GLU A 50 18.56 13.13 3.70
CA GLU A 50 17.91 11.85 3.41
C GLU A 50 16.39 12.03 3.36
N ARG A 51 15.82 12.79 4.30
CA ARG A 51 14.37 13.09 4.32
C ARG A 51 13.91 13.87 3.09
N GLU A 52 14.69 14.85 2.64
CA GLU A 52 14.42 15.60 1.40
C GLU A 52 14.42 14.69 0.17
N THR A 53 15.38 13.77 0.10
CA THR A 53 15.46 12.77 -0.97
C THR A 53 14.24 11.85 -0.96
N ILE A 54 13.90 11.30 0.21
CA ILE A 54 12.73 10.42 0.38
C ILE A 54 11.44 11.14 0.03
N ARG A 55 11.28 12.40 0.47
CA ARG A 55 10.11 13.22 0.13
C ARG A 55 9.99 13.47 -1.37
N GLY A 56 11.11 13.72 -2.06
CA GLY A 56 11.15 13.86 -3.51
C GLY A 56 10.69 12.58 -4.22
N GLU A 57 11.20 11.42 -3.79
CA GLU A 57 10.81 10.12 -4.35
C GLU A 57 9.36 9.75 -4.05
N LEU A 58 8.85 10.05 -2.85
CA LEU A 58 7.45 9.82 -2.48
C LEU A 58 6.49 10.63 -3.36
N LEU A 59 6.83 11.89 -3.63
CA LEU A 59 6.02 12.78 -4.48
C LEU A 59 6.19 12.49 -5.98
N ASN A 60 7.35 11.97 -6.40
CA ASN A 60 7.58 11.49 -7.78
C ASN A 60 6.91 10.13 -8.06
N GLY A 61 6.83 9.25 -7.06
CA GLY A 61 6.18 7.94 -7.15
C GLY A 61 4.67 8.03 -7.43
N SER A 62 4.02 9.12 -7.00
CA SER A 62 2.65 9.48 -7.38
C SER A 62 2.46 9.62 -8.90
N THR A 63 3.54 9.94 -9.63
CA THR A 63 3.49 10.21 -11.07
C THR A 63 3.64 8.94 -11.92
N LEU A 64 4.00 7.78 -11.35
CA LEU A 64 4.40 6.61 -12.16
C LEU A 64 3.96 5.24 -11.63
N ARG A 65 3.09 5.20 -10.63
CA ARG A 65 2.12 4.11 -10.53
C ARG A 65 0.72 4.69 -10.53
N SER A 66 0.48 5.54 -11.53
CA SER A 66 -0.80 5.38 -12.20
C SER A 66 -0.87 3.89 -12.56
N ILE A 67 -1.66 3.15 -11.80
CA ILE A 67 -2.50 2.15 -12.41
C ILE A 67 -3.31 2.99 -13.40
N HIS A 68 -2.74 3.32 -14.56
CA HIS A 68 -3.54 3.46 -15.74
C HIS A 68 -4.16 2.09 -15.76
N GLU A 69 -5.37 1.99 -15.21
CA GLU A 69 -6.28 0.90 -15.44
C GLU A 69 -6.32 0.87 -16.97
N THR A 70 -5.42 0.07 -17.55
CA THR A 70 -5.35 -0.02 -19.00
C THR A 70 -6.73 -0.54 -19.40
N ARG A 71 -7.16 -0.24 -20.61
CA ARG A 71 -8.50 -0.64 -21.02
C ARG A 71 -8.71 -2.15 -20.81
N GLU A 72 -7.66 -2.93 -20.96
CA GLU A 72 -7.61 -4.36 -20.68
C GLU A 72 -7.84 -4.70 -19.18
N VAL A 73 -7.29 -3.91 -18.25
CA VAL A 73 -7.52 -4.07 -16.81
C VAL A 73 -8.96 -3.71 -16.43
N LEU A 74 -9.52 -2.63 -17.02
CA LEU A 74 -10.92 -2.25 -16.82
C LEU A 74 -11.88 -3.32 -17.34
N ASP A 75 -11.65 -3.77 -18.58
CA ASP A 75 -12.48 -4.76 -19.24
C ASP A 75 -12.40 -6.11 -18.50
N ALA A 76 -11.21 -6.51 -18.02
CA ALA A 76 -11.04 -7.72 -17.21
C ALA A 76 -11.73 -7.60 -15.84
N ARG A 77 -11.68 -6.42 -15.20
CA ARG A 77 -12.37 -6.14 -13.94
C ARG A 77 -13.88 -6.20 -14.11
N GLU A 78 -14.42 -5.61 -15.17
CA GLU A 78 -15.85 -5.66 -15.48
C GLU A 78 -16.31 -7.10 -15.72
N GLN A 79 -15.59 -7.86 -16.55
CA GLN A 79 -15.90 -9.27 -16.81
C GLN A 79 -15.85 -10.12 -15.53
N LEU A 80 -14.85 -9.91 -14.68
CA LEU A 80 -14.72 -10.60 -13.40
C LEU A 80 -15.90 -10.31 -12.46
N LEU A 81 -16.39 -9.06 -12.42
CA LEU A 81 -17.48 -8.66 -11.54
C LEU A 81 -18.87 -9.05 -12.07
N MET A 82 -19.01 -9.22 -13.39
CA MET A 82 -20.27 -9.63 -14.03
C MET A 82 -20.48 -11.14 -14.04
N ASP A 83 -19.42 -11.95 -13.89
CA ASP A 83 -19.47 -13.40 -13.85
C ASP A 83 -19.25 -13.94 -12.43
N ASN A 84 -20.34 -14.34 -11.78
CA ASN A 84 -20.32 -14.88 -10.41
C ASN A 84 -19.51 -16.17 -10.27
N ASP A 85 -19.45 -17.02 -11.29
CA ASP A 85 -18.70 -18.27 -11.23
C ASP A 85 -17.20 -17.99 -11.35
N LEU A 86 -16.81 -17.04 -12.19
CA LEU A 86 -15.44 -16.57 -12.31
C LEU A 86 -14.98 -15.88 -11.03
N LEU A 87 -15.79 -14.97 -10.48
CA LEU A 87 -15.49 -14.28 -9.22
C LEU A 87 -15.31 -15.28 -8.08
N LYS A 88 -16.22 -16.26 -7.97
CA LYS A 88 -16.13 -17.29 -6.93
C LYS A 88 -14.84 -18.09 -7.02
N LYS A 89 -14.40 -18.48 -8.22
CA LYS A 89 -13.12 -19.19 -8.41
C LYS A 89 -11.92 -18.34 -8.03
N VAL A 90 -11.91 -17.05 -8.38
CA VAL A 90 -10.82 -16.14 -8.00
C VAL A 90 -10.75 -15.96 -6.48
N VAL A 91 -11.91 -15.85 -5.82
CA VAL A 91 -12.00 -15.80 -4.36
C VAL A 91 -11.52 -17.12 -3.75
N GLU A 92 -11.93 -18.27 -4.29
CA GLU A 92 -11.46 -19.58 -3.85
C GLU A 92 -9.94 -19.72 -3.99
N ILE A 93 -9.36 -19.32 -5.13
CA ILE A 93 -7.89 -19.30 -5.30
C ILE A 93 -7.26 -18.40 -4.24
N TYR A 94 -7.76 -17.18 -4.03
CA TYR A 94 -7.22 -16.27 -3.03
C TYR A 94 -7.27 -16.84 -1.61
N TYR A 95 -8.31 -17.58 -1.24
CA TYR A 95 -8.41 -18.17 0.11
C TYR A 95 -7.68 -19.52 0.24
N HIS A 96 -7.47 -20.25 -0.86
CA HIS A 96 -6.87 -21.58 -0.85
C HIS A 96 -5.39 -21.62 -1.26
N ASP A 97 -4.85 -20.58 -1.90
CA ASP A 97 -3.40 -20.42 -2.16
C ASP A 97 -2.62 -20.01 -0.90
N PHE A 98 -3.31 -19.60 0.18
CA PHE A 98 -2.69 -19.22 1.46
C PHE A 98 -2.64 -20.36 2.50
N LEU A 99 -2.79 -21.63 2.07
CA LEU A 99 -2.64 -22.82 2.94
C LEU A 99 -1.25 -23.43 2.87
#